data_AF-A0A2D4R051-F1
#
_entry.id   AF-A0A2D4R051-F1
#
_cell.length_a   1.000
_cell.length_b   1.000
_cell.length_c   1.000
_cell.angle_alpha   90.00
_cell.angle_beta   90.00
_cell.angle_gamma   90.00
#
_symmetry.space_group_name_H-M   'P 1'
#
loop_
_entity.id
_entity.type
_entity.pdbx_description
1 polymer ?
#
loop_
_entity_poly.entity_id
_entity_poly.type
_entity_poly.pdbx_seq_one_letter_code
_entity_poly.pdbx_strand_id
1 'polypeptide(L)'
;MSLLKALQIQLTTTTVPWRPRPKASLARFINEIVHAEESDINEKGEPKSHFEMYLDSMHQIDSDPTEINHLIKGLEKGESIHSIIDALYIEPRVKDFMRFTFGV
;
A
#
# COMPACT_ATOMS: atom_id res chain seq x y z
N MET A 1 -0.62 0.24 -0.44
CA MET A 1 -1.92 0.68 0.12
C MET A 1 -2.06 2.22 0.11
N SER A 2 -2.07 2.88 -1.05
CA SER A 2 -1.98 4.36 -1.11
C SER A 2 -3.28 5.08 -0.74
N LEU A 3 -4.44 4.58 -1.17
CA LEU A 3 -5.75 5.14 -0.81
C LEU A 3 -6.00 5.08 0.70
N LEU A 4 -5.76 3.92 1.32
CA LEU A 4 -5.89 3.75 2.76
C LEU A 4 -4.95 4.67 3.53
N LYS A 5 -3.70 4.80 3.08
CA LYS A 5 -2.73 5.72 3.70
C LYS A 5 -3.20 7.17 3.59
N ALA A 6 -3.74 7.59 2.45
CA ALA A 6 -4.32 8.92 2.27
C ALA A 6 -5.49 9.16 3.23
N LEU A 7 -6.39 8.18 3.38
CA LEU A 7 -7.48 8.25 4.36
C LEU A 7 -6.96 8.30 5.79
N GLN A 8 -5.91 7.54 6.13
CA GLN A 8 -5.28 7.59 7.46
C GLN A 8 -4.72 8.98 7.76
N ILE A 9 -3.96 9.56 6.83
CA ILE A 9 -3.40 10.92 6.96
C ILE A 9 -4.52 11.96 7.15
N GLN A 10 -5.61 11.84 6.39
CA GLN A 10 -6.71 12.79 6.42
C GLN A 10 -7.64 12.62 7.63
N LEU A 11 -7.85 11.40 8.12
CA LEU A 11 -8.90 11.10 9.11
C LEU A 11 -8.33 10.79 10.49
N THR A 12 -7.04 10.43 10.58
CA THR A 12 -6.35 10.10 11.84
C THR A 12 -5.17 11.07 12.06
N THR A 13 -4.28 10.73 13.00
CA THR A 13 -3.05 11.49 13.26
C THR A 13 -1.87 10.59 12.95
N THR A 14 -1.10 10.96 11.92
CA THR A 14 0.10 10.23 11.46
C THR A 14 1.38 11.05 11.58
N THR A 15 1.29 12.25 12.17
CA THR A 15 2.38 13.22 12.29
C THR A 15 2.62 13.62 13.74
N VAL A 16 3.82 14.15 14.02
CA VAL A 16 4.20 14.72 15.32
C VAL A 16 4.20 16.26 15.29
N PRO A 17 3.87 16.96 16.40
CA PRO A 17 3.35 16.40 17.65
C PRO A 17 1.93 15.83 17.48
N TRP A 18 1.60 14.82 18.28
CA TRP A 18 0.29 14.18 18.25
C TRP A 18 -0.81 15.16 18.68
N ARG A 19 -1.98 15.06 18.04
CA ARG A 19 -3.20 15.80 18.37
C ARG A 19 -4.44 14.93 18.17
N PRO A 20 -5.52 15.13 18.94
CA PRO A 20 -6.77 14.40 18.74
C PRO A 20 -7.47 14.83 17.43
N ARG A 21 -8.26 13.93 16.84
CA ARG A 21 -9.13 14.21 15.68
C ARG A 21 -10.59 14.38 16.14
N PRO A 22 -11.40 15.23 15.49
CA PRO A 22 -12.77 15.53 15.94
C PRO A 22 -13.72 14.33 16.01
N LYS A 23 -13.50 13.29 15.17
CA LYS A 23 -14.35 12.09 15.08
C LYS A 23 -13.59 10.85 15.52
N ALA A 24 -13.59 10.57 16.83
CA ALA A 24 -12.85 9.44 17.41
C ALA A 24 -13.29 8.07 16.84
N SER A 25 -14.58 7.86 16.60
CA SER A 25 -15.10 6.63 16.00
C SER A 25 -14.57 6.40 14.58
N LEU A 26 -14.48 7.46 13.77
CA LEU A 26 -13.93 7.39 12.41
C LEU A 26 -12.41 7.17 12.45
N ALA A 27 -11.70 7.84 13.36
CA ALA A 27 -10.26 7.64 13.51
C ALA A 27 -9.93 6.20 13.93
N ARG A 28 -10.72 5.63 14.85
CA ARG A 28 -10.64 4.21 15.22
C ARG A 28 -10.88 3.31 14.02
N PHE A 29 -11.99 3.50 13.30
CA PHE A 29 -12.35 2.68 12.14
C PHE A 29 -11.23 2.62 11.09
N ILE A 30 -10.65 3.78 10.74
CA ILE A 30 -9.54 3.81 9.77
C ILE A 30 -8.28 3.14 10.33
N ASN A 31 -7.93 3.35 11.60
CA ASN A 31 -6.77 2.70 12.20
C ASN A 31 -6.95 1.18 12.34
N GLU A 32 -8.17 0.67 12.53
CA GLU A 32 -8.45 -0.77 12.52
C GLU A 32 -8.22 -1.39 11.14
N ILE A 33 -8.64 -0.70 10.07
CA ILE A 33 -8.34 -1.14 8.69
C ILE A 33 -6.83 -1.10 8.45
N VAL A 34 -6.12 -0.05 8.88
CA VAL A 34 -4.66 0.01 8.74
C VAL A 34 -3.98 -1.13 9.49
N HIS A 35 -4.43 -1.44 10.70
CA HIS A 35 -3.87 -2.56 11.47
C HIS A 35 -4.05 -3.89 10.74
N ALA A 36 -5.23 -4.14 10.17
CA ALA A 36 -5.53 -5.33 9.39
C ALA A 36 -4.77 -5.39 8.06
N GLU A 37 -4.48 -4.27 7.38
CA GLU A 37 -3.87 -4.31 6.05
C GLU A 37 -2.33 -4.26 6.10
N GLU A 38 -1.76 -3.51 7.05
CA GLU A 38 -0.31 -3.27 7.15
C GLU A 38 0.40 -4.16 8.17
N SER A 39 -0.35 -4.84 9.05
CA SER A 39 0.21 -5.62 10.17
C SER A 39 -0.71 -6.75 10.63
N ASP A 40 -1.35 -7.45 9.70
CA ASP A 40 -2.21 -8.59 10.02
C ASP A 40 -1.42 -9.79 10.55
N ILE A 41 -2.13 -10.87 10.84
CA ILE A 41 -1.55 -12.16 11.20
C ILE A 41 -1.73 -13.15 10.04
N ASN A 42 -0.63 -13.73 9.55
CA ASN A 42 -0.66 -14.74 8.48
C ASN A 42 -1.16 -16.11 8.99
N GLU A 43 -1.25 -17.10 8.09
CA GLU A 43 -1.68 -18.47 8.40
C GLU A 43 -0.78 -19.21 9.40
N LYS A 44 0.42 -18.69 9.67
CA LYS A 44 1.40 -19.22 10.62
C LYS A 44 1.34 -18.54 11.99
N GLY A 45 0.47 -17.54 12.16
CA GLY A 45 0.39 -16.77 13.39
C GLY A 45 1.43 -15.65 13.50
N GLU A 46 2.06 -15.25 12.40
CA GLU A 46 3.13 -14.24 12.37
C GLU A 46 2.61 -12.89 11.84
N PRO A 47 3.05 -11.75 12.42
CA PRO A 47 2.72 -10.43 11.89
C PRO A 47 3.23 -10.23 10.46
N LYS A 48 2.35 -9.82 9.55
CA LYS A 48 2.67 -9.62 8.14
C LYS A 48 1.67 -8.67 7.47
N SER A 49 2.13 -7.83 6.56
CA SER A 49 1.22 -7.00 5.76
C SER A 49 0.54 -7.83 4.68
N HIS A 50 -0.66 -7.43 4.27
CA HIS A 50 -1.37 -8.07 3.15
C HIS A 50 -0.55 -8.02 1.86
N PHE A 51 0.22 -6.95 1.64
CA PHE A 51 1.15 -6.85 0.52
C PHE A 51 2.15 -8.01 0.50
N GLU A 52 2.80 -8.29 1.63
CA GLU A 52 3.75 -9.39 1.72
C GLU A 52 3.06 -10.76 1.63
N MET A 53 1.82 -10.89 2.12
CA MET A 53 1.03 -12.11 1.92
C MET A 53 0.67 -12.33 0.44
N TYR A 54 0.40 -11.27 -0.32
CA TYR A 54 0.20 -11.38 -1.78
C TYR A 54 1.49 -11.84 -2.48
N LEU A 55 2.66 -11.33 -2.07
CA LEU A 55 3.94 -11.79 -2.60
C LEU A 55 4.20 -13.28 -2.28
N ASP A 56 3.94 -13.72 -1.05
CA ASP A 56 3.99 -15.14 -0.69
C ASP A 56 3.07 -15.97 -1.58
N SER A 57 1.83 -15.50 -1.78
CA SER A 57 0.84 -16.19 -2.61
C SER A 57 1.30 -16.28 -4.06
N MET A 58 1.92 -15.22 -4.61
CA MET A 58 2.51 -15.25 -5.95
C MET A 58 3.61 -16.30 -6.05
N HIS A 59 4.51 -16.37 -5.07
CA HIS A 59 5.56 -17.40 -5.04
C HIS A 59 4.99 -18.82 -4.93
N GLN A 60 3.91 -19.02 -4.16
CA GLN A 60 3.27 -20.33 -4.01
C GLN A 60 2.68 -20.87 -5.31
N ILE A 61 2.32 -20.01 -6.25
CA ILE A 61 1.75 -20.38 -7.56
C ILE A 61 2.73 -20.16 -8.72
N ASP A 62 4.02 -19.99 -8.44
CA ASP A 62 5.07 -19.69 -9.43
C ASP A 62 4.77 -18.45 -10.32
N SER A 63 4.04 -17.47 -9.77
CA SER A 63 3.77 -16.19 -10.42
C SER A 63 4.96 -15.25 -10.29
N ASP A 64 5.29 -14.52 -11.36
CA ASP A 64 6.42 -13.59 -11.41
C ASP A 64 6.14 -12.26 -10.66
N PRO A 65 6.90 -11.94 -9.58
CA PRO A 65 6.75 -10.69 -8.84
C PRO A 65 7.70 -9.58 -9.32
N THR A 66 8.38 -9.74 -10.46
CA THR A 66 9.43 -8.81 -10.93
C THR A 66 8.94 -7.37 -11.01
N GLU A 67 7.80 -7.12 -11.65
CA GLU A 67 7.29 -5.77 -11.89
C GLU A 67 6.85 -5.06 -10.60
N ILE A 68 6.23 -5.79 -9.66
CA ILE A 68 5.86 -5.20 -8.37
C ILE A 68 7.09 -4.92 -7.51
N ASN A 69 8.11 -5.78 -7.56
CA ASN A 69 9.39 -5.55 -6.89
C ASN A 69 10.16 -4.36 -7.50
N HIS A 70 10.09 -4.18 -8.83
CA HIS A 70 10.62 -3.00 -9.49
C HIS A 70 9.94 -1.74 -8.94
N LEU A 71 8.61 -1.75 -8.86
CA LEU A 71 7.85 -0.62 -8.33
C LEU A 71 8.31 -0.22 -6.93
N ILE A 72 8.43 -1.19 -6.00
CA ILE A 72 8.88 -0.92 -4.63
C ILE A 72 10.31 -0.35 -4.61
N LYS A 73 11.24 -0.96 -5.36
CA LYS A 73 12.63 -0.49 -5.43
C LYS A 73 12.76 0.93 -5.99
N GLY A 74 11.92 1.29 -6.97
CA GLY A 74 11.87 2.65 -7.51
C GLY A 74 11.44 3.66 -6.44
N LEU A 75 10.42 3.32 -5.64
CA LEU A 75 9.95 4.15 -4.54
C LEU A 75 11.03 4.32 -3.45
N GLU A 76 11.74 3.26 -3.09
CA GLU A 76 12.86 3.30 -2.12
C GLU A 76 14.01 4.21 -2.58
N LYS A 77 14.23 4.32 -3.89
CA LYS A 77 15.21 5.22 -4.49
C LYS A 77 14.73 6.67 -4.60
N GLY A 78 13.48 6.96 -4.23
CA GLY A 78 12.87 8.28 -4.34
C GLY A 78 12.50 8.67 -5.77
N GLU A 79 12.35 7.70 -6.68
CA GLU A 79 11.86 7.96 -8.02
C GLU A 79 10.37 8.37 -7.99
N SER A 80 9.93 9.15 -8.98
CA SER A 80 8.53 9.54 -9.05
C SER A 80 7.65 8.33 -9.40
N ILE A 81 6.45 8.24 -8.81
CA ILE A 81 5.54 7.13 -9.12
C ILE A 81 5.20 7.04 -10.61
N HIS A 82 5.10 8.18 -11.30
CA HIS A 82 4.81 8.21 -12.75
C HIS A 82 5.98 7.66 -13.58
N SER A 83 7.23 8.03 -13.27
CA SER A 83 8.40 7.48 -13.98
C SER A 83 8.53 5.97 -13.77
N ILE A 84 8.24 5.49 -12.56
CA ILE A 84 8.22 4.06 -12.25
C ILE A 84 7.16 3.35 -13.09
N ILE A 85 5.91 3.83 -13.09
CA ILE A 85 4.80 3.25 -13.88
C ILE A 85 5.14 3.18 -15.37
N ASP A 86 5.76 4.22 -15.90
CA ASP A 86 6.16 4.26 -17.31
C ASP A 86 7.19 3.18 -17.64
N ALA A 87 8.12 2.91 -16.73
CA ALA A 87 9.16 1.90 -16.86
C ALA A 87 8.68 0.44 -16.69
N LEU A 88 7.53 0.20 -16.06
CA LEU A 88 7.01 -1.16 -15.85
C LEU A 88 6.67 -1.87 -17.16
N TYR A 89 6.94 -3.18 -17.26
CA TYR A 89 6.54 -4.02 -18.37
C TYR A 89 5.22 -4.74 -18.07
N ILE A 90 4.13 -3.98 -18.02
CA ILE A 90 2.76 -4.45 -17.72
C ILE A 90 1.74 -3.94 -18.73
N GLU A 91 0.56 -4.57 -18.77
CA GLU A 91 -0.55 -4.21 -19.64
C GLU A 91 -0.92 -2.71 -19.53
N PRO A 92 -1.07 -1.97 -20.65
CA PRO A 92 -1.36 -0.53 -20.63
C PRO A 92 -2.56 -0.14 -19.77
N ARG A 93 -3.62 -0.97 -19.74
CA ARG A 93 -4.81 -0.73 -18.92
C ARG A 93 -4.52 -0.71 -17.43
N VAL A 94 -3.55 -1.52 -16.98
CA VAL A 94 -3.10 -1.54 -15.59
C VAL A 94 -2.33 -0.26 -15.28
N LYS A 95 -1.47 0.22 -16.21
CA LYS A 95 -0.80 1.52 -16.06
C LYS A 95 -1.81 2.66 -15.96
N ASP A 96 -2.86 2.66 -16.80
CA ASP A 96 -3.90 3.68 -16.76
C ASP A 96 -4.68 3.67 -15.43
N PHE A 97 -5.02 2.48 -14.92
CA PHE A 97 -5.61 2.33 -13.60
C PHE A 97 -4.71 2.89 -12.49
N MET A 98 -3.41 2.59 -12.54
CA MET A 98 -2.45 3.10 -11.57
C MET A 98 -2.32 4.62 -11.65
N ARG A 99 -2.19 5.18 -12.86
CA ARG A 99 -2.13 6.64 -13.07
C ARG A 99 -3.37 7.35 -12.55
N PHE A 100 -4.56 6.79 -12.78
CA PHE A 100 -5.79 7.31 -12.20
C PHE A 100 -5.74 7.28 -10.67
N THR A 101 -5.32 6.15 -10.09
CA THR A 101 -5.24 5.97 -8.64
C THR A 101 -4.24 6.93 -7.97
N PHE A 102 -3.11 7.21 -8.64
CA PHE A 102 -2.07 8.10 -8.13
C PHE A 102 -2.21 9.57 -8.56
N GLY A 103 -3.22 9.91 -9.34
CA GLY A 103 -3.49 11.28 -9.79
C GLY A 103 -4.28 12.14 -8.78
N VAL A 104 -4.52 11.61 -7.57
CA VAL A 104 -5.34 12.22 -6.50
C VAL A 104 -4.47 12.91 -5.45
#